data_AF-A0A314UN94-F1
#
_entry.id   AF-A0A314UN94-F1
#
_cell.length_a   1.000
_cell.length_b   1.000
_cell.length_c   1.000
_cell.angle_alpha   90.00
_cell.angle_beta   90.00
_cell.angle_gamma   90.00
#
_symmetry.space_group_name_H-M   'P 1'
#
loop_
_entity.id
_entity.type
_entity.pdbx_description
1 polymer ?
#
loop_
_entity_poly.entity_id
_entity_poly.type
_entity_poly.pdbx_seq_one_letter_code
_entity_poly.pdbx_strand_id
1 'polypeptide(L)'
;MDGDFAPMIELVKLRKAHGFLLVIDDVHGTFVCGKNGGGVAEQYNCERDVDICVGTLSKAAGCHGGFIACSKRWKQLIQSRGRSFIFSTATPIPISAAARGKETWRRREIWNWVQDLRALTGIPINSPIISLVVGREKKALQASQFCFPLYLFV
;
A
#
# COMPACT_ATOMS: atom_id res chain seq x y z
N MET A 1 9.96 -0.01 -2.69
CA MET A 1 10.62 1.29 -2.92
C MET A 1 10.45 1.70 -4.37
N ASP A 2 10.69 0.78 -5.29
CA ASP A 2 10.70 1.03 -6.74
C ASP A 2 9.35 1.47 -7.33
N GLY A 3 8.25 1.19 -6.63
CA GLY A 3 6.90 1.61 -7.06
C GLY A 3 6.31 0.71 -8.14
N ASP A 4 6.83 -0.51 -8.27
CA ASP A 4 6.29 -1.59 -9.07
C ASP A 4 5.19 -2.37 -8.34
N PHE A 5 4.41 -3.13 -9.09
CA PHE A 5 3.40 -4.03 -8.56
C PHE A 5 3.90 -5.47 -8.59
N ALA A 6 3.61 -6.22 -7.53
CA ALA A 6 3.82 -7.66 -7.51
C ALA A 6 3.00 -8.35 -8.62
N PRO A 7 3.49 -9.47 -9.19
CA PRO A 7 2.78 -10.23 -10.22
C PRO A 7 1.60 -11.01 -9.64
N MET A 8 0.53 -10.29 -9.28
CA MET A 8 -0.59 -10.81 -8.50
C MET A 8 -1.29 -11.99 -9.17
N ILE A 9 -1.48 -11.92 -10.49
CA ILE A 9 -2.19 -12.95 -11.25
C ILE A 9 -1.37 -14.25 -11.26
N GLU A 10 -0.06 -14.15 -11.42
CA GLU A 10 0.88 -15.27 -11.41
C GLU A 10 0.95 -15.91 -10.02
N LEU A 11 1.05 -15.09 -8.97
CA LEU A 11 1.07 -15.56 -7.58
C LEU A 11 -0.23 -16.29 -7.22
N VAL A 12 -1.38 -15.77 -7.66
CA VAL A 12 -2.68 -16.43 -7.47
C VAL A 12 -2.76 -17.76 -8.21
N LYS A 13 -2.26 -17.84 -9.45
CA LYS A 13 -2.18 -19.09 -10.20
C LYS A 13 -1.32 -20.12 -9.47
N LEU A 14 -0.15 -19.72 -8.98
CA LEU A 14 0.74 -20.59 -8.20
C LEU A 14 0.07 -21.05 -6.91
N ARG A 15 -0.63 -20.15 -6.19
CA ARG A 15 -1.37 -20.50 -4.98
C ARG A 15 -2.44 -21.55 -5.27
N LYS A 16 -3.19 -21.41 -6.36
CA LYS A 16 -4.20 -22.40 -6.77
C LYS A 16 -3.57 -23.75 -7.15
N ALA A 17 -2.41 -23.74 -7.78
CA ALA A 17 -1.70 -24.96 -8.18
C ALA A 17 -1.07 -25.71 -7.01
N HIS A 18 -0.54 -24.99 -6.02
CA HIS A 18 0.30 -25.58 -4.95
C HIS A 18 -0.32 -25.51 -3.55
N GLY A 19 -1.43 -24.81 -3.36
CA GLY A 19 -2.17 -24.76 -2.10
C GLY A 19 -1.46 -24.05 -0.95
N PHE A 20 -0.49 -23.18 -1.23
CA PHE A 20 0.18 -22.39 -0.19
C PHE A 20 -0.70 -21.23 0.32
N LEU A 21 -0.38 -20.74 1.52
CA LEU A 21 -0.99 -19.56 2.09
C LEU A 21 -0.50 -18.30 1.38
N LEU A 22 -1.40 -17.55 0.74
CA LEU A 22 -1.04 -16.28 0.10
C LEU A 22 -1.33 -15.10 1.04
N VAL A 23 -0.26 -14.54 1.60
CA VAL A 23 -0.29 -13.32 2.41
C VAL A 23 0.30 -12.17 1.61
N ILE A 24 -0.37 -11.02 1.61
CA ILE A 24 0.15 -9.80 0.98
C ILE A 24 0.28 -8.69 2.03
N ASP A 25 1.35 -7.90 1.89
CA ASP A 25 1.50 -6.61 2.55
C ASP A 25 1.15 -5.52 1.52
N ASP A 26 0.01 -4.87 1.73
CA ASP A 26 -0.56 -3.87 0.82
C ASP A 26 -0.59 -2.47 1.46
N VAL A 27 0.43 -2.16 2.26
CA VAL A 27 0.54 -0.86 2.96
C VAL A 27 0.60 0.35 2.02
N HIS A 28 1.05 0.17 0.78
CA HIS A 28 1.15 1.25 -0.21
C HIS A 28 -0.01 1.27 -1.21
N GLY A 29 -0.71 0.16 -1.44
CA GLY A 29 -1.85 0.12 -2.35
C GLY A 29 -3.19 0.31 -1.65
N THR A 30 -3.35 -0.08 -0.39
CA THR A 30 -4.62 0.12 0.36
C THR A 30 -5.04 1.60 0.32
N PHE A 31 -6.32 1.86 0.04
CA PHE A 31 -6.94 3.19 -0.16
C PHE A 31 -6.50 3.94 -1.43
N VAL A 32 -5.46 3.48 -2.12
CA VAL A 32 -4.90 4.10 -3.33
C VAL A 32 -5.28 3.32 -4.59
N CYS A 33 -5.22 2.00 -4.54
CA CYS A 33 -5.46 1.09 -5.65
C CYS A 33 -6.88 0.50 -5.59
N GLY A 34 -7.42 0.14 -6.75
CA GLY A 34 -8.74 -0.42 -6.88
C GLY A 34 -9.87 0.62 -6.84
N LYS A 35 -11.04 0.21 -7.33
CA LYS A 35 -12.22 1.07 -7.47
C LYS A 35 -12.73 1.55 -6.10
N ASN A 36 -12.67 0.71 -5.07
CA ASN A 36 -13.14 1.04 -3.73
C ASN A 36 -12.01 1.32 -2.74
N GLY A 37 -10.76 1.05 -3.10
CA GLY A 37 -9.59 1.29 -2.26
C GLY A 37 -9.18 0.03 -1.50
N GLY A 38 -9.64 -1.13 -1.97
CA GLY A 38 -9.30 -2.45 -1.45
C GLY A 38 -7.86 -2.86 -1.74
N GLY A 39 -7.09 -2.02 -2.44
CA GLY A 39 -5.67 -2.21 -2.65
C GLY A 39 -5.33 -2.89 -3.96
N VAL A 40 -4.12 -3.41 -4.05
CA VAL A 40 -3.56 -4.07 -5.24
C VAL A 40 -4.37 -5.31 -5.58
N ALA A 41 -4.82 -6.08 -4.59
CA ALA A 41 -5.65 -7.25 -4.86
C ALA A 41 -6.98 -6.87 -5.54
N GLU A 42 -7.60 -5.73 -5.18
CA GLU A 42 -8.80 -5.22 -5.87
C GLU A 42 -8.48 -4.73 -7.28
N GLN A 43 -7.35 -4.03 -7.44
CA GLN A 43 -6.90 -3.56 -8.75
C GLN A 43 -6.77 -4.70 -9.78
N TYR A 44 -6.32 -5.87 -9.33
CA TYR A 44 -6.17 -7.08 -10.15
C TYR A 44 -7.37 -8.05 -10.07
N ASN A 45 -8.46 -7.68 -9.37
CA ASN A 45 -9.65 -8.50 -9.17
C ASN A 45 -9.38 -9.91 -8.61
N CYS A 46 -8.45 -10.01 -7.66
CA CYS A 46 -8.01 -11.29 -7.10
C CYS A 46 -8.10 -11.34 -5.56
N GLU A 47 -8.92 -10.49 -4.94
CA GLU A 47 -9.06 -10.40 -3.48
C GLU A 47 -9.50 -11.73 -2.86
N ARG A 48 -10.37 -12.47 -3.56
CA ARG A 48 -10.87 -13.78 -3.10
C ARG A 48 -9.78 -14.86 -3.07
N ASP A 49 -8.68 -14.62 -3.77
CA ASP A 49 -7.58 -15.55 -3.89
C ASP A 49 -6.43 -15.25 -2.90
N VAL A 50 -6.53 -14.16 -2.14
CA VAL A 50 -5.60 -13.76 -1.09
C VAL A 50 -6.16 -14.20 0.26
N ASP A 51 -5.37 -14.93 1.05
CA ASP A 51 -5.82 -15.46 2.35
C ASP A 51 -5.80 -14.40 3.45
N ILE A 52 -4.76 -13.56 3.44
CA ILE A 52 -4.50 -12.52 4.43
C ILE A 52 -3.93 -11.29 3.72
N CYS A 53 -4.55 -10.15 3.90
CA CYS A 53 -4.02 -8.85 3.49
C CYS A 53 -3.65 -8.03 4.73
N VAL A 54 -2.41 -7.58 4.80
CA VAL A 54 -1.88 -6.69 5.84
C VAL A 54 -1.86 -5.27 5.29
N GLY A 55 -2.31 -4.30 6.06
CA GLY A 55 -2.28 -2.90 5.67
C GLY A 55 -2.00 -1.95 6.84
N THR A 56 -1.78 -0.68 6.50
CA THR A 56 -1.54 0.39 7.47
C THR A 56 -2.56 1.50 7.33
N LEU A 57 -2.88 2.12 8.46
CA LEU A 57 -3.65 3.36 8.53
C LEU A 57 -2.75 4.60 8.49
N SER A 58 -1.42 4.44 8.58
CA SER A 58 -0.46 5.55 8.69
C SER A 58 0.06 6.13 7.36
N LYS A 59 -0.50 5.70 6.24
CA LYS A 59 -0.13 6.18 4.89
C LYS A 59 -1.32 6.88 4.24
N ALA A 60 -1.95 6.26 3.25
CA ALA A 60 -3.05 6.87 2.50
C ALA A 60 -4.26 7.24 3.38
N ALA A 61 -4.49 6.54 4.49
CA ALA A 61 -5.57 6.88 5.43
C ALA A 61 -5.24 8.05 6.38
N GLY A 62 -3.98 8.52 6.44
CA GLY A 62 -3.58 9.68 7.25
C GLY A 62 -3.81 9.52 8.76
N CYS A 63 -3.90 8.29 9.26
CA CYS A 63 -4.21 7.95 10.65
C CYS A 63 -3.03 7.21 11.32
N HIS A 64 -3.30 6.38 12.32
CA HIS A 64 -2.30 5.56 13.00
C HIS A 64 -2.80 4.13 13.23
N GLY A 65 -1.89 3.15 13.20
CA GLY A 65 -2.18 1.74 13.40
C GLY A 65 -2.11 0.91 12.13
N GLY A 66 -2.23 -0.41 12.30
CA GLY A 66 -2.26 -1.39 11.21
C GLY A 66 -3.49 -2.27 11.31
N PHE A 67 -3.79 -2.99 10.23
CA PHE A 67 -4.92 -3.91 10.20
C PHE A 67 -4.58 -5.17 9.40
N ILE A 68 -5.40 -6.20 9.62
CA ILE A 68 -5.38 -7.45 8.85
C ILE A 68 -6.79 -7.69 8.32
N ALA A 69 -6.94 -7.84 7.01
CA ALA A 69 -8.16 -8.30 6.35
C ALA A 69 -7.99 -9.77 5.98
N CYS A 70 -8.86 -10.64 6.53
CA CYS A 70 -8.79 -12.08 6.32
C CYS A 70 -10.14 -12.76 6.63
N SER A 71 -10.22 -14.06 6.39
CA SER A 71 -11.40 -14.85 6.75
C SER A 71 -11.63 -14.92 8.27
N LYS A 72 -12.85 -15.26 8.69
CA LYS A 72 -13.20 -15.44 10.11
C LYS A 72 -12.28 -16.45 10.82
N ARG A 73 -11.89 -17.51 10.12
CA ARG A 73 -10.98 -18.55 10.63
C ARG A 73 -9.60 -17.96 10.96
N TRP A 74 -9.02 -17.20 10.04
CA TRP A 74 -7.73 -16.54 10.25
C TRP A 74 -7.82 -15.48 11.36
N LYS A 75 -8.88 -14.68 11.36
CA LYS A 75 -9.13 -13.69 12.42
C LYS A 75 -9.13 -14.33 13.80
N GLN A 76 -9.86 -15.43 13.99
CA GLN A 76 -9.92 -16.13 15.28
C GLN A 76 -8.55 -16.67 15.72
N LEU A 77 -7.78 -17.24 14.80
CA LEU A 77 -6.43 -17.72 15.09
C LEU A 77 -5.51 -16.56 15.51
N ILE A 78 -5.50 -15.47 14.75
CA ILE A 78 -4.65 -14.30 15.03
C ILE A 78 -5.05 -13.65 16.37
N GLN A 79 -6.34 -13.50 16.66
CA GLN A 79 -6.79 -12.90 17.92
C GLN A 79 -6.50 -13.79 19.14
N SER A 80 -6.51 -15.12 18.98
CA SER A 80 -6.26 -16.06 20.09
C SER A 80 -4.79 -16.43 20.30
N ARG A 81 -3.91 -16.23 19.30
CA ARG A 81 -2.50 -16.63 19.35
C ARG A 81 -1.52 -15.49 19.10
N GLY A 82 -1.97 -14.38 18.51
CA GLY A 82 -1.12 -13.24 18.18
C GLY A 82 -0.74 -12.45 19.43
N ARG A 83 0.47 -12.66 19.94
CA ARG A 83 0.98 -11.96 21.14
C ARG A 83 0.88 -10.43 21.01
N SER A 84 1.22 -9.89 19.84
CA SER A 84 1.14 -8.45 19.58
C SER A 84 -0.28 -7.90 19.58
N PHE A 85 -1.29 -8.75 19.36
CA PHE A 85 -2.70 -8.39 19.51
C PHE A 85 -3.16 -8.52 20.97
N ILE A 86 -2.77 -9.60 21.66
CA ILE A 86 -3.22 -9.92 23.02
C ILE A 86 -2.60 -9.00 24.08
N PHE A 87 -1.31 -8.67 23.94
CA PHE A 87 -0.54 -7.96 24.97
C PHE A 87 -0.28 -6.49 24.59
N SER A 88 -1.18 -5.89 23.80
CA SER A 88 -1.11 -4.48 23.41
C SER A 88 -2.44 -3.78 23.67
N THR A 89 -2.37 -2.49 24.02
CA THR A 89 -3.56 -1.65 24.16
C THR A 89 -4.24 -1.44 22.81
N ALA A 90 -5.57 -1.48 22.81
CA ALA A 90 -6.36 -1.25 21.60
C ALA A 90 -6.21 0.18 21.06
N THR A 91 -6.38 0.34 19.75
CA THR A 91 -6.32 1.65 19.08
C THR A 91 -7.40 2.60 19.64
N PRO A 92 -7.05 3.84 19.99
CA PRO A 92 -8.02 4.85 20.43
C PRO A 92 -9.20 5.02 19.45
N ILE A 93 -10.40 5.24 20.00
CA ILE A 93 -11.64 5.41 19.24
C ILE A 93 -11.54 6.54 18.19
N PRO A 94 -10.99 7.74 18.50
CA PRO A 94 -10.90 8.81 17.52
C PRO A 94 -10.09 8.42 16.26
N ILE A 95 -8.99 7.68 16.43
CA ILE A 95 -8.15 7.20 15.33
C ILE A 95 -8.93 6.20 14.47
N SER A 96 -9.65 5.27 15.11
CA SER A 96 -10.47 4.28 14.42
C SER A 96 -11.64 4.90 13.67
N ALA A 97 -12.20 6.01 14.18
CA ALA A 97 -13.28 6.75 13.53
C ALA A 97 -12.78 7.52 12.30
N ALA A 98 -11.63 8.20 12.41
CA ALA A 98 -11.01 8.95 11.32
C ALA A 98 -10.69 8.05 10.11
N ALA A 99 -10.24 6.82 10.36
CA ALA A 99 -9.89 5.85 9.32
C ALA A 99 -11.08 5.33 8.48
N ARG A 100 -12.33 5.67 8.82
CA ARG A 100 -13.54 5.20 8.09
C ARG A 100 -13.88 6.05 6.86
N GLY A 101 -13.19 7.16 6.64
CA GLY A 101 -13.44 8.06 5.51
C GLY A 101 -13.30 7.37 4.15
N LYS A 102 -14.22 7.64 3.22
CA LYS A 102 -14.15 7.18 1.83
C LYS A 102 -13.99 8.38 0.90
N GLU A 103 -12.78 8.59 0.39
CA GLU A 103 -12.46 9.72 -0.48
C GLU A 103 -12.10 9.24 -1.90
N THR A 104 -13.13 8.89 -2.67
CA THR A 104 -12.96 8.40 -4.05
C THR A 104 -12.35 9.45 -4.98
N TRP A 105 -12.65 10.72 -4.77
CA TRP A 105 -12.12 11.82 -5.58
C TRP A 105 -10.60 11.98 -5.42
N ARG A 106 -10.07 11.96 -4.17
CA ARG A 106 -8.62 12.08 -3.94
C ARG A 106 -7.85 10.95 -4.60
N ARG A 107 -8.40 9.74 -4.57
CA ARG A 107 -7.79 8.59 -5.25
C ARG A 107 -7.70 8.81 -6.75
N ARG A 108 -8.78 9.29 -7.38
CA ARG A 108 -8.78 9.62 -8.80
C ARG A 108 -7.73 10.68 -9.12
N GLU A 109 -7.66 11.76 -8.34
CA GLU A 109 -6.68 12.84 -8.55
C GLU A 109 -5.24 12.34 -8.45
N ILE A 110 -4.92 11.49 -7.47
CA ILE A 110 -3.58 10.89 -7.35
C ILE A 110 -3.20 10.13 -8.63
N TRP A 111 -4.13 9.34 -9.19
CA TRP A 111 -3.86 8.61 -10.43
C TRP A 111 -3.77 9.52 -11.66
N ASN A 112 -4.51 10.62 -11.70
CA ASN A 112 -4.36 11.64 -12.74
C ASN A 112 -2.94 12.24 -12.68
N TRP A 113 -2.45 12.61 -11.49
CA TRP A 113 -1.09 13.14 -11.33
C TRP A 113 0.00 12.14 -11.72
N VAL A 114 -0.20 10.85 -11.43
CA VAL A 114 0.72 9.80 -11.90
C VAL A 114 0.80 9.78 -13.43
N GLN A 115 -0.33 9.90 -14.12
CA GLN A 115 -0.38 9.94 -15.58
C GLN A 115 0.26 11.21 -16.13
N ASP A 116 -0.05 12.36 -15.55
CA ASP A 116 0.49 13.66 -15.95
C ASP A 116 2.02 13.69 -15.80
N LEU A 117 2.53 13.23 -14.65
CA LEU A 117 3.96 13.23 -14.38
C LEU A 117 4.71 12.26 -15.29
N ARG A 118 4.10 11.10 -15.60
CA ARG A 118 4.62 10.17 -16.61
C ARG A 118 4.69 10.83 -17.99
N ALA A 119 3.64 11.54 -18.40
CA ALA A 119 3.58 12.22 -19.70
C ALA A 119 4.62 13.35 -19.80
N LEU A 120 4.80 14.12 -18.72
CA LEU A 120 5.73 15.25 -18.67
C LEU A 120 7.20 14.81 -18.61
N THR A 121 7.52 13.74 -17.90
CA THR A 121 8.92 13.32 -17.65
C THR A 121 9.41 12.22 -18.57
N GLY A 122 8.50 11.45 -19.18
CA GLY A 122 8.84 10.24 -19.94
C GLY A 122 9.32 9.06 -19.07
N ILE A 123 9.35 9.22 -17.75
CA ILE A 123 9.79 8.17 -16.82
C ILE A 123 8.70 7.10 -16.73
N PRO A 124 9.04 5.79 -16.76
CA PRO A 124 8.06 4.71 -16.71
C PRO A 124 7.46 4.54 -15.31
N ILE A 125 6.59 5.47 -14.93
CA ILE A 125 5.88 5.49 -13.65
C ILE A 125 4.60 4.66 -13.76
N ASN A 126 4.40 3.75 -12.80
CA ASN A 126 3.23 2.87 -12.74
C ASN A 126 2.45 2.98 -11.42
N SER A 127 2.98 3.68 -10.41
CA SER A 127 2.30 3.89 -9.13
C SER A 127 2.57 5.31 -8.60
N PRO A 128 1.89 5.74 -7.52
CA PRO A 128 2.18 7.02 -6.86
C PRO A 128 3.53 7.09 -6.14
N ILE A 129 4.33 6.03 -6.18
CA ILE A 129 5.71 6.03 -5.68
C ILE A 129 6.63 6.13 -6.89
N ILE A 130 7.46 7.17 -6.90
CA ILE A 130 8.37 7.46 -8.02
C ILE A 130 9.78 7.41 -7.49
N SER A 131 10.53 6.40 -7.92
CA SER A 131 11.92 6.21 -7.53
C SER A 131 12.86 6.67 -8.63
N LEU A 132 13.69 7.66 -8.32
CA LEU A 132 14.75 8.16 -9.20
C LEU A 132 16.10 7.65 -8.73
N VAL A 133 16.67 6.70 -9.47
CA VAL A 133 17.97 6.09 -9.13
C VAL A 133 19.11 6.97 -9.64
N VAL A 134 19.72 7.75 -8.75
CA VAL A 134 20.83 8.68 -9.08
C VAL A 134 22.23 8.11 -8.80
N GLY A 135 22.31 6.83 -8.41
CA GLY A 135 23.56 6.11 -8.17
C GLY A 135 23.94 6.06 -6.70
N ARG A 136 25.17 6.45 -6.37
CA ARG A 136 25.74 6.34 -5.01
C ARG A 136 25.10 7.34 -4.05
N GLU A 137 25.16 7.03 -2.76
CA GLU A 137 24.70 7.86 -1.64
C GLU A 137 25.07 9.35 -1.79
N LYS A 138 26.34 9.67 -2.08
CA LYS A 138 26.79 11.06 -2.25
C LYS A 138 26.00 11.81 -3.35
N LYS A 139 25.67 11.14 -4.46
CA LYS A 139 24.85 11.73 -5.53
C LYS A 139 23.40 11.90 -5.10
N ALA A 140 22.85 10.96 -4.33
CA ALA A 140 21.50 11.08 -3.75
C ALA A 140 21.40 12.28 -2.80
N LEU A 141 22.37 12.45 -1.91
CA LEU A 141 22.44 13.61 -1.01
C LEU A 141 22.60 14.93 -1.78
N GLN A 142 23.45 14.95 -2.81
CA GLN A 142 23.61 16.14 -3.67
C GLN A 142 22.32 16.47 -4.42
N ALA A 143 21.59 15.47 -4.94
CA ALA A 143 20.32 15.67 -5.61
C ALA A 143 19.26 16.25 -4.65
N SER A 144 19.13 15.68 -3.44
CA SER A 144 18.20 16.20 -2.42
C SER A 144 18.55 17.63 -2.01
N GLN A 145 19.84 17.93 -1.80
CA GLN A 145 20.31 19.31 -1.51
C GLN A 145 20.03 20.29 -2.66
N PHE A 146 20.12 19.84 -3.91
CA PHE A 146 19.79 20.66 -5.07
C PHE A 146 18.28 20.96 -5.15
N CYS A 147 17.43 20.01 -4.75
CA CYS A 147 15.98 20.18 -4.72
C CYS A 147 15.49 21.11 -3.59
N PHE A 148 16.21 21.18 -2.48
CA PHE A 148 15.78 21.92 -1.29
C PHE A 148 15.52 23.42 -1.52
N PRO A 149 16.41 24.19 -2.20
CA PRO A 149 16.13 25.60 -2.54
C PRO A 149 14.95 25.80 -3.50
N LEU A 150 14.52 24.75 -4.20
CA LEU A 150 13.36 24.76 -5.09
C LEU A 150 12.05 24.42 -4.36
N TYR A 151 12.08 24.33 -3.02
CA TYR A 151 10.95 23.91 -2.17
C TYR A 151 10.45 22.49 -2.46
N LEU A 152 11.32 21.64 -3.04
CA LEU A 152 11.05 20.24 -3.29
C LEU A 152 11.74 19.40 -2.21
N PHE A 153 10.94 18.78 -1.34
CA PHE A 153 11.42 17.92 -0.26
C PHE A 153 11.32 16.45 -0.70
N VAL A 154 12.42 15.91 -1.22
CA VAL A 154 12.55 14.55 -1.78
C VAL A 154 13.84 13.87 -1.36
#